data_AF-A0A2N6E7Z5-F1
#
_entry.id   AF-A0A2N6E7Z5-F1
#
_cell.length_a   1.000
_cell.length_b   1.000
_cell.length_c   1.000
_cell.angle_alpha   90.00
_cell.angle_beta   90.00
_cell.angle_gamma   90.00
#
_symmetry.space_group_name_H-M   'P 1'
#
loop_
_entity.id
_entity.type
_entity.pdbx_description
1 polymer ?
#
loop_
_entity_poly.entity_id
_entity_poly.type
_entity_poly.pdbx_seq_one_letter_code
_entity_poly.pdbx_strand_id
1 'polypeptide(L)'
;MDIDTIRKEIDRLDGELLRIFNERASLALAIGKIKKELDIPVYDPKREKLIFEKMKAVNPGPLEDEAIVRLFERVIDESRRLERIRTKGK
;
A
#
# COMPACT_ATOMS: atom_id res chain seq x y z
N MET A 1 3.25 27.04 -16.53
CA MET A 1 4.17 26.08 -15.89
C MET A 1 4.98 25.42 -17.01
N ASP A 2 6.31 25.36 -16.89
CA ASP A 2 7.16 24.66 -17.86
C ASP A 2 7.40 23.20 -17.43
N ILE A 3 8.03 22.42 -18.31
CA ILE A 3 8.28 20.99 -18.08
C ILE A 3 9.12 20.77 -16.82
N ASP A 4 10.13 21.61 -16.58
CA ASP A 4 11.05 21.43 -15.45
C ASP A 4 10.37 21.75 -14.11
N THR A 5 9.46 22.73 -14.09
CA THR A 5 8.64 23.02 -12.92
C THR A 5 7.67 21.87 -12.63
N ILE A 6 7.04 21.30 -13.65
CA ILE A 6 6.17 20.11 -13.49
C ILE A 6 6.95 18.93 -12.93
N ARG A 7 8.17 18.67 -13.45
CA ARG A 7 9.03 17.59 -12.96
C ARG A 7 9.40 17.75 -11.49
N LYS A 8 9.75 18.98 -11.06
CA LYS A 8 10.03 19.25 -9.64
C LYS A 8 8.84 18.96 -8.73
N GLU A 9 7.62 19.26 -9.18
CA GLU A 9 6.42 18.90 -8.44
C GLU A 9 6.18 17.38 -8.40
N ILE A 10 6.45 16.67 -9.49
CA ILE A 10 6.41 15.21 -9.51
C ILE A 10 7.43 14.63 -8.53
N ASP A 11 8.68 15.10 -8.56
CA ASP A 11 9.74 14.63 -7.65
C ASP A 11 9.36 14.84 -6.17
N ARG A 12 8.72 15.98 -5.86
CA ARG A 12 8.19 16.26 -4.52
C ARG A 12 7.11 15.24 -4.13
N LEU A 13 6.14 15.00 -5.02
CA LEU A 13 5.07 14.03 -4.78
C LEU A 13 5.62 12.60 -4.64
N ASP A 14 6.62 12.23 -5.42
CA ASP A 14 7.29 10.92 -5.33
C ASP A 14 7.96 10.74 -3.96
N GLY A 15 8.58 11.79 -3.43
CA GLY A 15 9.10 11.80 -2.06
C GLY A 15 8.01 11.58 -1.00
N GLU A 16 6.84 12.19 -1.17
CA GLU A 16 5.70 12.00 -0.28
C GLU A 16 5.12 10.59 -0.39
N LEU A 17 4.98 10.06 -1.60
CA LEU A 17 4.54 8.69 -1.85
C LEU A 17 5.48 7.68 -1.19
N LEU A 18 6.80 7.86 -1.35
CA LEU A 18 7.80 7.00 -0.72
C LEU A 18 7.67 6.99 0.81
N ARG A 19 7.48 8.17 1.43
CA ARG A 19 7.24 8.28 2.87
C ARG A 19 5.97 7.53 3.28
N ILE A 20 4.87 7.75 2.58
CA ILE A 20 3.57 7.11 2.86
C ILE A 20 3.65 5.58 2.70
N PHE A 21 4.34 5.08 1.67
CA PHE A 21 4.52 3.64 1.46
C PHE A 21 5.30 3.00 2.60
N ASN A 22 6.38 3.63 3.08
CA ASN A 22 7.16 3.12 4.20
C ASN A 22 6.37 3.12 5.53
N GLU A 23 5.59 4.17 5.79
CA GLU A 23 4.70 4.24 6.95
C GLU A 23 3.64 3.13 6.91
N ARG A 24 2.99 2.97 5.76
CA ARG A 24 1.99 1.91 5.56
C ARG A 24 2.59 0.52 5.74
N ALA A 25 3.78 0.27 5.19
CA ALA A 25 4.48 -1.01 5.36
C ALA A 25 4.85 -1.28 6.83
N SER A 26 5.23 -0.24 7.58
CA SER A 26 5.53 -0.34 9.01
C SER A 26 4.29 -0.72 9.83
N LEU A 27 3.13 -0.16 9.49
CA LEU A 27 1.84 -0.54 10.09
C LEU A 27 1.43 -1.97 9.73
N ALA A 28 1.60 -2.37 8.46
CA ALA A 28 1.35 -3.76 8.04
C ALA A 28 2.22 -4.74 8.84
N LEU A 29 3.49 -4.41 9.09
CA LEU A 29 4.37 -5.22 9.94
C LEU A 29 3.92 -5.31 11.39
N ALA A 30 3.39 -4.23 11.97
CA ALA A 30 2.83 -4.26 13.31
C ALA A 30 1.61 -5.19 13.36
N ILE A 31 0.73 -5.13 12.35
CA ILE A 31 -0.40 -6.07 12.20
C ILE A 31 0.10 -7.51 12.07
N GLY A 32 1.12 -7.76 11.24
CA GLY A 32 1.70 -9.08 11.05
C GLY A 32 2.25 -9.71 12.34
N LYS A 33 2.81 -8.90 13.25
CA LYS A 33 3.23 -9.37 14.59
C LYS A 33 2.05 -9.83 15.44
N ILE A 34 0.99 -9.00 15.51
CA ILE A 34 -0.23 -9.33 16.25
C ILE A 34 -0.89 -10.59 15.67
N LYS A 35 -1.00 -10.68 14.34
CA LYS A 35 -1.54 -11.87 13.67
C LYS A 35 -0.74 -13.13 14.00
N LYS A 36 0.59 -13.03 14.07
CA LYS A 36 1.45 -14.16 14.46
C LYS A 36 1.22 -14.59 15.91
N GLU A 37 1.05 -13.65 16.84
CA GLU A 37 0.74 -13.94 18.25
C GLU A 37 -0.63 -14.60 18.41
N LEU A 38 -1.58 -14.31 17.51
CA LEU A 38 -2.93 -14.84 17.52
C LEU A 38 -3.14 -16.07 16.61
N ASP A 39 -2.07 -16.58 15.97
CA ASP A 39 -2.13 -17.66 14.97
C ASP A 39 -3.10 -17.38 13.80
N ILE A 40 -3.23 -16.12 13.41
CA ILE A 40 -4.09 -15.66 12.31
C ILE A 40 -3.28 -15.59 11.01
N PRO A 41 -3.79 -16.09 9.87
CA PRO A 41 -3.14 -15.95 8.58
C PRO A 41 -2.87 -14.49 8.19
N VAL A 42 -1.66 -14.25 7.64
CA VAL A 42 -1.29 -12.93 7.09
C VAL A 42 -2.21 -12.55 5.92
N TYR A 43 -2.54 -13.51 5.05
CA TYR A 43 -3.42 -13.30 3.91
C TYR A 43 -4.89 -13.21 4.33
N ASP A 44 -5.54 -12.09 4.00
CA ASP A 44 -6.94 -11.84 4.28
C ASP A 44 -7.63 -11.21 3.04
N PRO A 45 -8.20 -12.03 2.15
CA PRO A 45 -8.81 -11.53 0.91
C PRO A 45 -10.05 -10.66 1.16
N LYS A 46 -10.76 -10.87 2.27
CA LYS A 46 -11.92 -10.04 2.63
C LYS A 46 -11.44 -8.62 2.96
N ARG A 47 -10.37 -8.51 3.74
CA ARG A 47 -9.77 -7.21 4.07
C ARG A 47 -9.27 -6.48 2.83
N GLU A 48 -8.61 -7.18 1.91
CA GLU A 48 -8.10 -6.61 0.66
C GLU A 48 -9.23 -6.09 -0.22
N LYS A 49 -10.30 -6.88 -0.42
CA LYS A 49 -11.49 -6.45 -1.16
C LYS A 49 -12.10 -5.17 -0.59
N LEU A 50 -12.20 -5.06 0.74
CA LEU A 50 -12.70 -3.84 1.40
C LEU A 50 -11.82 -2.62 1.15
N ILE A 51 -10.49 -2.80 1.01
CA ILE A 51 -9.60 -1.69 0.62
C ILE A 51 -9.92 -1.26 -0.79
N PHE A 52 -10.00 -2.20 -1.74
CA PHE A 52 -10.26 -1.89 -3.14
C PHE A 52 -11.60 -1.20 -3.35
N GLU A 53 -12.69 -1.71 -2.77
CA GLU A 53 -14.01 -1.06 -2.84
C GLU A 53 -13.98 0.35 -2.27
N LYS A 54 -13.30 0.54 -1.12
CA LYS A 54 -13.15 1.87 -0.53
C LYS A 54 -12.39 2.83 -1.44
N MET A 55 -11.27 2.39 -2.03
CA MET A 55 -10.44 3.25 -2.86
C MET A 55 -11.15 3.68 -4.15
N LYS A 56 -11.90 2.78 -4.79
CA LYS A 56 -12.78 3.13 -5.91
C LYS A 56 -13.82 4.17 -5.51
N ALA A 57 -14.53 3.92 -4.39
CA ALA A 57 -15.60 4.81 -3.94
C ALA A 57 -15.14 6.24 -3.59
N VAL A 58 -13.86 6.46 -3.29
CA VAL A 58 -13.31 7.77 -2.96
C VAL A 58 -12.36 8.32 -4.03
N ASN A 59 -12.26 7.69 -5.21
CA ASN A 59 -11.35 8.11 -6.27
C ASN A 59 -11.91 9.34 -7.01
N PRO A 60 -11.26 10.53 -6.91
CA PRO A 60 -11.70 11.72 -7.61
C PRO A 60 -11.16 11.80 -9.06
N GLY A 61 -10.41 10.78 -9.51
CA GLY A 61 -9.62 10.84 -10.73
C GLY A 61 -8.27 11.54 -10.52
N PRO A 62 -7.50 11.79 -11.60
CA PRO A 62 -7.81 11.51 -13.02
C PRO A 62 -7.61 10.05 -13.44
N LEU A 63 -7.12 9.19 -12.54
CA LEU A 63 -6.97 7.76 -12.80
C LEU A 63 -8.32 7.05 -12.72
N GLU A 64 -8.54 6.07 -13.59
CA GLU A 64 -9.68 5.17 -13.52
C GLU A 64 -9.60 4.28 -12.27
N ASP A 65 -10.76 3.82 -11.80
CA ASP A 65 -10.88 2.96 -10.62
C ASP A 65 -10.04 1.70 -10.73
N GLU A 66 -9.98 1.10 -11.91
CA GLU A 66 -9.19 -0.10 -12.18
C GLU A 66 -7.68 0.20 -12.04
N ALA A 67 -7.23 1.40 -12.41
CA ALA A 67 -5.85 1.81 -12.23
C ALA A 67 -5.52 1.99 -10.73
N ILE A 68 -6.43 2.58 -9.96
CA ILE A 68 -6.29 2.68 -8.51
C ILE A 68 -6.22 1.29 -7.87
N VAL A 69 -7.09 0.35 -8.26
CA VAL A 69 -7.05 -1.02 -7.74
C VAL A 69 -5.71 -1.68 -8.00
N ARG A 70 -5.16 -1.61 -9.23
CA ARG A 70 -3.85 -2.19 -9.56
C ARG A 70 -2.71 -1.61 -8.72
N LEU A 71 -2.73 -0.29 -8.46
CA LEU A 71 -1.72 0.35 -7.62
C LEU A 71 -1.81 -0.14 -6.17
N PHE A 72 -3.02 -0.18 -5.60
CA PHE A 72 -3.21 -0.64 -4.21
C PHE A 72 -2.94 -2.13 -4.04
N GLU A 73 -3.23 -2.95 -5.05
CA GLU A 73 -2.86 -4.36 -5.08
C GLU A 73 -1.34 -4.51 -4.93
N ARG A 74 -0.56 -3.75 -5.70
CA ARG A 74 0.91 -3.81 -5.61
C ARG A 74 1.44 -3.37 -4.25
N VAL A 75 0.86 -2.32 -3.67
CA VAL A 75 1.25 -1.83 -2.33
C VAL A 75 0.93 -2.88 -1.25
N ILE A 76 -0.20 -3.57 -1.35
CA ILE A 76 -0.57 -4.66 -0.46
C ILE A 76 0.39 -5.84 -0.63
N ASP A 77 0.69 -6.22 -1.87
CA ASP A 77 1.60 -7.34 -2.18
C ASP A 77 2.98 -7.18 -1.55
N GLU A 78 3.60 -6.01 -1.70
CA GLU A 78 4.91 -5.76 -1.09
C GLU A 78 4.84 -5.72 0.44
N SER A 79 3.73 -5.24 1.01
CA SER A 79 3.52 -5.28 2.47
C SER A 79 3.45 -6.73 2.98
N ARG A 80 2.66 -7.59 2.32
CA ARG A 80 2.54 -9.02 2.67
C ARG A 80 3.86 -9.76 2.49
N ARG A 81 4.59 -9.45 1.43
CA ARG A 81 5.93 -10.02 1.17
C ARG A 81 6.87 -9.68 2.32
N LEU A 82 6.90 -8.42 2.74
CA LEU A 82 7.72 -7.96 3.85
C LEU A 82 7.33 -8.64 5.18
N GLU A 83 6.04 -8.79 5.46
CA GLU A 83 5.52 -9.54 6.61
C GLU A 83 5.99 -11.00 6.60
N ARG A 84 5.90 -11.69 5.45
CA ARG A 84 6.36 -13.09 5.32
C ARG A 84 7.87 -13.25 5.54
N ILE A 85 8.69 -12.33 5.01
CA ILE A 85 10.15 -12.36 5.19
C ILE A 85 10.49 -12.22 6.67
N ARG A 86 9.88 -11.26 7.38
CA ARG A 86 10.18 -11.00 8.78
C ARG A 86 9.57 -12.01 9.76
N THR A 87 8.52 -12.73 9.37
CA THR A 87 7.90 -13.75 10.23
C THR A 87 8.54 -15.13 10.11
N LYS A 88 9.18 -15.44 8.97
CA LYS A 88 9.95 -16.69 8.73
C LYS A 88 11.38 -16.68 9.28
N GLY A 89 11.90 -15.54 9.73
CA GLY A 89 13.21 -15.43 10.38
C GLY A 89 13.11 -15.61 11.90
N LYS A 90 13.06 -16.85 12.37
CA LYS A 90 13.53 -17.30 13.69
C LYS A 90 14.01 -18.74 13.55
#